data_AF-A0A4V3XCU1-F1
#
_entry.id   AF-A0A4V3XCU1-F1
#
_cell.length_a   1.000
_cell.length_b   1.000
_cell.length_c   1.000
_cell.angle_alpha   90.00
_cell.angle_beta   90.00
_cell.angle_gamma   90.00
#
_symmetry.space_group_name_H-M   'P 1'
#
loop_
_entity.id
_entity.type
_entity.pdbx_description
1 polymer ?
#
loop_
_entity_poly.entity_id
_entity_poly.type
_entity_poly.pdbx_seq_one_letter_code
_entity_poly.pdbx_strand_id
1 'polypeptide(L)'
;MTLATFLSSFIPSAACDAPEEKEEKVEAELEKTEADEGEDKEESKVEGADAEEEEEEPELVDPLVTLREDCQESAACAKYTKHFAHCQEKVEAGEGFKGEDCVEEMFHMMHCVDNCVAPRLFAKLK
;
A
#
# COMPACT_ATOMS: atom_id res chain seq x y z
N MET A 1 -45.36 9.89 25.13
CA MET A 1 -44.37 9.26 24.23
C MET A 1 -43.00 9.62 24.78
N THR A 2 -42.37 8.67 25.47
CA THR A 2 -41.12 8.90 26.20
C THR A 2 -39.95 8.97 25.23
N LEU A 3 -39.04 9.93 25.45
CA LEU A 3 -37.84 10.21 24.63
C LEU A 3 -36.94 8.98 24.38
N ALA A 4 -37.07 7.93 25.19
CA ALA A 4 -36.36 6.66 25.04
C ALA A 4 -36.67 5.90 23.73
N THR A 5 -37.80 6.17 23.08
CA THR A 5 -38.18 5.48 21.83
C THR A 5 -37.54 6.07 20.57
N PHE A 6 -36.99 7.29 20.62
CA PHE A 6 -36.35 7.92 19.46
C PHE A 6 -34.88 7.51 19.28
N LEU A 7 -34.17 7.13 20.35
CA LEU A 7 -32.76 6.72 20.26
C LEU A 7 -32.55 5.24 19.84
N SER A 8 -33.59 4.41 19.87
CA SER A 8 -33.48 2.98 19.54
C SER A 8 -33.53 2.67 18.03
N SER A 9 -33.77 3.68 17.17
CA SER A 9 -33.92 3.46 15.72
C SER A 9 -32.73 3.93 14.88
N PHE A 10 -31.68 4.48 15.49
CA PHE A 10 -30.54 5.08 14.76
C PHE A 10 -29.18 4.40 15.01
N ILE A 11 -29.17 3.24 15.66
CA ILE A 11 -27.95 2.44 15.84
C ILE A 11 -28.14 1.15 15.04
N PRO A 12 -27.50 1.00 13.86
CA PRO A 12 -27.38 -0.30 13.22
C PRO A 12 -26.54 -1.21 14.11
N SER A 13 -27.14 -2.30 14.57
CA SER A 13 -26.52 -3.36 15.37
C SER A 13 -25.49 -4.14 14.53
N ALA A 14 -24.31 -3.57 14.28
CA ALA A 14 -23.14 -4.31 13.82
C ALA A 14 -22.39 -4.84 15.06
N ALA A 15 -22.99 -5.82 15.73
CA ALA A 15 -22.25 -6.71 16.61
C ALA A 15 -21.45 -7.67 15.73
N CYS A 16 -20.24 -7.27 15.34
CA CYS A 16 -19.18 -8.23 15.08
C CYS A 16 -18.77 -8.83 16.44
N ASP A 17 -19.55 -9.81 16.88
CA ASP A 17 -19.21 -10.70 17.97
C ASP A 17 -18.19 -11.71 17.42
N ALA A 18 -16.90 -11.37 17.54
CA ALA A 18 -15.80 -12.32 17.36
C ALA A 18 -15.46 -12.85 18.75
N PRO A 19 -15.70 -14.14 19.07
CA PRO A 19 -15.32 -14.67 20.36
C PRO A 19 -13.80 -14.74 20.48
N GLU A 20 -13.25 -13.91 21.36
CA GLU A 20 -11.96 -14.08 22.05
C GLU A 20 -12.00 -15.39 22.86
N GLU A 21 -11.67 -16.53 22.24
CA GLU A 21 -11.18 -17.73 22.96
C GLU A 21 -10.39 -18.60 21.96
N LYS A 22 -9.12 -18.25 21.70
CA LYS A 22 -8.15 -19.13 21.01
C LYS A 22 -6.70 -18.65 21.15
N GLU A 23 -6.30 -18.16 22.32
CA GLU A 23 -4.90 -17.81 22.60
C GLU A 23 -4.10 -18.92 23.30
N GLU A 24 -4.74 -20.03 23.69
CA GLU A 24 -4.07 -21.10 24.44
C GLU A 24 -3.91 -22.39 23.61
N LYS A 25 -3.30 -22.32 22.41
CA LYS A 25 -2.85 -23.53 21.69
C LYS A 25 -1.83 -23.34 20.55
N VAL A 26 -1.00 -22.29 20.57
CA VAL A 26 0.01 -22.08 19.51
C VAL A 26 1.45 -22.17 20.02
N GLU A 27 1.67 -22.16 21.34
CA GLU A 27 3.01 -22.20 21.94
C GLU A 27 3.68 -23.60 21.95
N ALA A 28 3.15 -24.58 21.21
CA ALA A 28 3.64 -25.98 21.25
C ALA A 28 4.25 -26.50 19.94
N GLU A 29 4.41 -25.68 18.88
CA GLU A 29 5.04 -26.12 17.62
C GLU A 29 6.35 -25.41 17.26
N LEU A 30 6.81 -24.47 18.10
CA LEU A 30 8.09 -23.77 17.90
C LEU A 30 9.29 -24.51 18.54
N GLU A 31 9.43 -25.84 18.44
CA GLU A 31 10.69 -26.51 18.82
C GLU A 31 10.88 -27.85 18.08
N LYS A 32 10.97 -27.81 16.74
CA LYS A 32 11.77 -28.80 15.98
C LYS A 32 11.89 -28.40 14.52
N THR A 33 13.03 -27.85 14.13
CA THR A 33 13.75 -28.10 12.86
C THR A 33 14.73 -26.96 12.59
N GLU A 34 15.91 -27.04 13.21
CA GLU A 34 17.13 -26.43 12.71
C GLU A 34 18.13 -27.56 12.48
N ALA A 35 18.96 -27.40 11.45
CA ALA A 35 20.10 -28.23 11.01
C ALA A 35 19.81 -29.37 10.00
N ASP A 36 20.11 -29.10 8.73
CA ASP A 36 21.14 -29.87 7.99
C ASP A 36 21.69 -29.04 6.81
N GLU A 37 23.00 -28.81 6.81
CA GLU A 37 23.78 -28.20 5.71
C GLU A 37 23.98 -29.19 4.56
N GLY A 38 24.23 -28.70 3.33
CA GLY A 38 25.10 -29.43 2.39
C GLY A 38 24.86 -29.20 0.90
N GLU A 39 25.77 -28.41 0.30
CA GLU A 39 26.10 -28.27 -1.13
C GLU A 39 26.11 -29.59 -1.97
N ASP A 40 25.74 -29.52 -3.26
CA ASP A 40 26.68 -29.80 -4.38
C ASP A 40 26.13 -29.33 -5.75
N LYS A 41 27.05 -28.95 -6.63
CA LYS A 41 26.88 -28.47 -8.00
C LYS A 41 26.64 -29.63 -8.96
N GLU A 42 25.85 -29.42 -10.02
CA GLU A 42 26.30 -29.82 -11.35
C GLU A 42 25.62 -29.02 -12.47
N GLU A 43 26.46 -28.55 -13.38
CA GLU A 43 26.11 -27.83 -14.59
C GLU A 43 25.46 -28.78 -15.60
N SER A 44 24.41 -28.35 -16.30
CA SER A 44 24.13 -28.91 -17.63
C SER A 44 23.53 -27.87 -18.55
N LYS A 45 24.44 -27.33 -19.36
CA LYS A 45 24.20 -26.60 -20.60
C LYS A 45 23.30 -27.42 -21.53
N VAL A 46 22.15 -26.87 -21.90
CA VAL A 46 21.51 -27.17 -23.19
C VAL A 46 21.21 -25.84 -23.86
N GLU A 47 22.07 -25.50 -24.82
CA GLU A 47 21.74 -24.58 -25.90
C GLU A 47 20.66 -25.26 -26.75
N GLY A 48 19.50 -24.63 -26.82
CA GLY A 48 18.43 -24.95 -27.76
C GLY A 48 17.87 -23.63 -28.24
N ALA A 49 18.42 -23.14 -29.34
CA ALA A 49 17.90 -22.00 -30.07
C ALA A 49 16.47 -22.31 -30.51
N ASP A 50 15.50 -21.68 -29.87
CA ASP A 50 14.20 -21.41 -30.45
C ASP A 50 14.08 -19.89 -30.48
N ALA A 51 14.20 -19.34 -31.68
CA ALA A 51 13.84 -17.97 -31.97
C ALA A 51 12.31 -17.90 -31.96
N GLU A 52 11.73 -18.00 -30.77
CA GLU A 52 10.37 -17.52 -30.54
C GLU A 52 10.46 -16.00 -30.64
N GLU A 53 9.81 -15.50 -31.68
CA GLU A 53 9.49 -14.10 -31.91
C GLU A 53 8.72 -13.62 -30.67
N GLU A 54 9.47 -13.15 -29.66
CA GLU A 54 8.94 -12.45 -28.50
C GLU A 54 8.31 -11.18 -29.06
N GLU A 55 7.03 -11.28 -29.43
CA GLU A 55 6.17 -10.14 -29.68
C GLU A 55 6.46 -9.18 -28.54
N GLU A 56 7.07 -8.04 -28.86
CA GLU A 56 7.34 -6.95 -27.95
C GLU A 56 5.96 -6.45 -27.50
N GLU A 57 5.39 -7.15 -26.51
CA GLU A 57 4.11 -6.83 -25.92
C GLU A 57 4.27 -5.39 -25.43
N PRO A 58 3.49 -4.44 -25.95
CA PRO A 58 3.70 -3.04 -25.62
C PRO A 58 3.62 -2.91 -24.11
N GLU A 59 4.70 -2.48 -23.47
CA GLU A 59 4.73 -2.28 -22.01
C GLU A 59 3.49 -1.48 -21.61
N LEU A 60 2.54 -2.17 -20.98
CA LEU A 60 1.25 -1.60 -20.64
C LEU A 60 1.46 -0.70 -19.42
N VAL A 61 1.87 0.54 -19.65
CA VAL A 61 2.08 1.53 -18.58
C VAL A 61 0.74 1.83 -17.91
N ASP A 62 0.67 1.64 -16.59
CA ASP A 62 -0.51 1.96 -15.80
C ASP A 62 -0.83 3.47 -15.90
N PRO A 63 -1.99 3.85 -16.46
CA PRO A 63 -2.40 5.25 -16.55
C PRO A 63 -2.45 5.96 -15.20
N LEU A 64 -2.65 5.24 -14.09
CA LEU A 64 -2.67 5.81 -12.75
C LEU A 64 -1.32 6.44 -12.35
N VAL A 65 -0.20 5.79 -12.69
CA VAL A 65 1.14 6.27 -12.34
C VAL A 65 1.39 7.63 -12.98
N THR A 66 1.20 7.72 -14.30
CA THR A 66 1.36 8.96 -15.06
C THR A 66 0.45 10.08 -14.55
N LEU A 67 -0.82 9.78 -14.25
CA LEU A 67 -1.76 10.77 -13.73
C LEU A 67 -1.40 11.25 -12.32
N ARG A 68 -0.85 10.37 -11.47
CA ARG A 68 -0.41 10.76 -10.13
C ARG A 68 0.76 11.72 -10.18
N GLU A 69 1.76 11.45 -11.02
CA GLU A 69 2.93 12.33 -11.21
C GLU A 69 2.50 13.70 -11.72
N ASP A 70 1.70 13.75 -12.79
CA ASP A 70 1.13 14.99 -13.34
C ASP A 70 0.37 15.79 -12.26
N CYS A 71 -0.44 15.10 -11.44
CA CYS A 71 -1.22 15.72 -10.38
C CYS A 71 -0.35 16.18 -9.20
N GLN A 72 0.75 15.48 -8.87
CA GLN A 72 1.71 15.87 -7.84
C GLN A 72 2.48 17.15 -8.21
N GLU A 73 2.82 17.30 -9.49
CA GLU A 73 3.50 18.49 -10.03
C GLU A 73 2.55 19.66 -10.33
N SER A 74 1.24 19.41 -10.33
CA SER A 74 0.25 20.43 -10.58
C SER A 74 0.34 21.60 -9.59
N ALA A 75 0.01 22.81 -10.05
CA ALA A 75 0.05 24.00 -9.20
C ALA A 75 -0.83 23.90 -7.93
N ALA A 76 -1.88 23.07 -7.96
CA ALA A 76 -2.76 22.85 -6.82
C ALA A 76 -2.11 21.98 -5.73
N CYS A 77 -1.36 20.94 -6.13
CA CYS A 77 -0.83 19.94 -5.21
C CYS A 77 0.67 20.07 -4.93
N ALA A 78 1.43 20.79 -5.75
CA ALA A 78 2.88 20.94 -5.61
C ALA A 78 3.33 21.42 -4.23
N LYS A 79 2.53 22.25 -3.55
CA LYS A 79 2.83 22.67 -2.17
C LYS A 79 2.79 21.48 -1.19
N TYR A 80 1.79 20.60 -1.31
CA TYR A 80 1.62 19.45 -0.43
C TYR A 80 2.70 18.39 -0.71
N THR A 81 3.03 18.16 -1.98
CA THR A 81 4.15 17.32 -2.39
C THR A 81 5.47 17.79 -1.77
N LYS A 82 5.73 19.11 -1.79
CA LYS A 82 6.93 19.70 -1.17
C LYS A 82 6.94 19.56 0.36
N HIS A 83 5.79 19.74 1.02
CA HIS A 83 5.70 19.53 2.47
C HIS A 83 5.97 18.07 2.86
N PHE A 84 5.43 17.13 2.10
CA PHE A 84 5.68 15.71 2.31
C PHE A 84 7.15 15.32 2.07
N ALA A 85 7.77 15.82 1.00
CA ALA A 85 9.20 15.60 0.74
C ALA A 85 10.07 16.19 1.86
N HIS A 86 9.81 17.43 2.28
CA HIS A 86 10.53 18.05 3.38
C HIS A 86 10.36 17.29 4.71
N CYS A 87 9.16 16.78 5.01
CA CYS A 87 8.96 15.95 6.19
C CYS A 87 9.82 14.69 6.13
N GLN A 88 9.80 13.98 5.00
CA GLN A 88 10.60 12.77 4.83
C GLN A 88 12.09 13.06 5.00
N GLU A 89 12.62 14.09 4.33
CA GLU A 89 14.02 14.50 4.46
C GLU A 89 14.42 14.75 5.92
N LYS A 90 13.57 15.45 6.68
CA LYS A 90 13.80 15.75 8.10
C LYS A 90 13.76 14.49 8.98
N VAL A 91 12.78 13.61 8.76
CA VAL A 91 12.64 12.36 9.53
C VAL A 91 13.78 11.39 9.22
N GLU A 92 14.15 11.24 7.94
CA GLU A 92 15.26 10.41 7.49
C GLU A 92 16.62 10.94 7.96
N ALA A 93 16.79 12.26 8.04
CA ALA A 93 17.97 12.90 8.61
C ALA A 93 18.05 12.78 10.15
N GLY A 94 16.99 12.29 10.82
CA GLY A 94 16.92 12.24 12.27
C GLY A 94 16.79 13.62 12.94
N GLU A 95 16.42 14.64 12.16
CA GLU A 95 16.16 16.01 12.63
C GLU A 95 14.72 16.19 13.13
N GLY A 96 13.88 15.15 12.97
CA GLY A 96 12.54 15.09 13.51
C GLY A 96 12.48 14.80 15.02
N PHE A 97 11.27 14.89 15.58
CA PHE A 97 11.03 14.51 16.97
C PHE A 97 11.01 12.99 17.13
N LYS A 98 11.22 12.51 18.37
CA LYS A 98 11.17 11.08 18.66
C LYS A 98 9.76 10.53 18.38
N GLY A 99 9.66 9.65 17.38
CA GLY A 99 8.39 9.08 16.94
C GLY A 99 7.60 10.00 16.00
N GLU A 100 8.22 11.03 15.43
CA GLU A 100 7.63 11.78 14.33
C GLU A 100 7.50 10.89 13.08
N ASP A 101 6.34 10.97 12.43
CA ASP A 101 6.07 10.38 11.13
C ASP A 101 5.51 11.46 10.17
N CYS A 102 5.47 11.13 8.88
CA CYS A 102 5.01 12.05 7.83
C CYS A 102 3.62 11.68 7.30
N VAL A 103 2.82 10.96 8.09
CA VAL A 103 1.53 10.42 7.64
C VAL A 103 0.52 11.55 7.42
N GLU A 104 0.59 12.62 8.21
CA GLU A 104 -0.24 13.80 8.03
C GLU A 104 0.03 14.48 6.67
N GLU A 105 1.29 14.78 6.35
CA GLU A 105 1.66 15.39 5.08
C GLU A 105 1.37 14.48 3.89
N MET A 106 1.55 13.17 4.05
CA MET A 106 1.17 12.16 3.07
C MET A 106 -0.33 12.23 2.78
N PHE A 107 -1.19 12.29 3.81
CA PHE A 107 -2.64 12.41 3.61
C PHE A 107 -3.04 13.71 2.92
N HIS A 108 -2.40 14.83 3.24
CA HIS A 108 -2.66 16.10 2.54
C HIS A 108 -2.27 16.03 1.06
N MET A 109 -1.11 15.45 0.74
CA MET A 109 -0.68 15.23 -0.64
C MET A 109 -1.64 14.29 -1.37
N MET A 110 -1.92 13.12 -0.82
CA MET A 110 -2.81 12.13 -1.43
C MET A 110 -4.22 12.69 -1.64
N HIS A 111 -4.78 13.38 -0.64
CA HIS A 111 -6.10 14.00 -0.79
C HIS A 111 -6.16 14.97 -1.97
N CYS A 112 -5.12 15.80 -2.16
CA CYS A 112 -5.05 16.69 -3.31
C CYS A 112 -4.91 15.94 -4.62
N VAL A 113 -3.98 14.98 -4.68
CA VAL A 113 -3.69 14.19 -5.88
C VAL A 113 -4.90 13.37 -6.30
N ASP A 114 -5.56 12.67 -5.38
CA ASP A 114 -6.71 11.83 -5.68
C ASP A 114 -7.91 12.67 -6.17
N ASN A 115 -8.13 13.88 -5.62
CA ASN A 115 -9.12 14.82 -6.16
C ASN A 115 -8.80 15.25 -7.61
N CYS A 116 -7.52 15.31 -7.97
CA CYS A 116 -7.06 15.63 -9.33
C CYS A 116 -7.16 14.43 -10.29
N VAL A 117 -6.84 13.22 -9.82
CA VAL A 117 -6.80 11.98 -10.60
C VAL A 117 -8.19 11.39 -10.82
N ALA A 118 -9.06 11.39 -9.81
CA ALA A 118 -10.38 10.75 -9.83
C ALA A 118 -11.23 11.08 -11.08
N PRO A 119 -11.35 12.34 -11.55
CA PRO A 119 -12.15 12.65 -12.74
C PRO A 119 -11.50 12.21 -14.07
N ARG A 120 -10.23 11.78 -14.06
CA ARG A 120 -9.45 11.46 -15.28
C ARG A 120 -9.18 9.98 -15.46
N LEU A 121 -8.98 9.25 -14.36
CA LEU A 121 -8.51 7.86 -14.37
C LEU A 121 -9.44 6.93 -15.16
N PHE A 122 -10.74 6.95 -14.86
CA PHE A 122 -11.72 6.04 -15.49
C PHE A 122 -11.94 6.32 -16.98
N ALA A 123 -11.52 7.47 -17.51
CA ALA A 123 -11.54 7.72 -18.96
C ALA A 123 -10.40 7.00 -19.70
N LYS A 124 -9.38 6.51 -18.98
CA LYS A 124 -8.21 5.79 -19.52
C LYS A 124 -8.35 4.28 -19.40
N LEU A 125 -9.14 3.80 -18.45
CA LEU A 125 -9.42 2.38 -18.23
C LEU A 125 -10.51 1.90 -19.21
N LYS A 126 -10.33 0.72 -19.81
CA LYS A 126 -11.27 0.08 -20.75
C LYS A 126 -11.81 -1.22 -20.19
#